data_AF-A0A365Y5J4-F1
#
_entry.id   AF-A0A365Y5J4-F1
#
_cell.length_a   1.000
_cell.length_b   1.000
_cell.length_c   1.000
_cell.angle_alpha   90.00
_cell.angle_beta   90.00
_cell.angle_gamma   90.00
#
_symmetry.space_group_name_H-M   'P 1'
#
loop_
_entity.id
_entity.type
_entity.pdbx_description
1 polymer ?
#
loop_
_entity_poly.entity_id
_entity_poly.type
_entity_poly.pdbx_seq_one_letter_code
_entity_poly.pdbx_strand_id
1 'polypeptide(L)'
;MSHSTTQQFKVFSFYKENVNPEVPKYQKAVFRRFGIPIHHITEESFSHGDFLNHVCTTEKDTDYLIFFDIDCIPTRKEWLSQLLNDLSEPRTIVGAAQTANHLRNAQNLYVSPFFFGISTAYLKELGYPNMNMTEDMDAGQNLTEQIIHQGGQVKYWWPTAIEEEKWYLHHPEHNRFGLGTTYNDAIYHAFYSRADLSARFINKCKTMLSPLVKLQLKLTRKKWVQPPQEW
;
A
#
# COMPACT_ATOMS: atom_id res chain seq x y z
N MET A 1 11.12 27.54 -22.86
CA MET A 1 11.93 27.15 -21.69
C MET A 1 11.00 26.42 -20.73
N SER A 2 10.89 25.09 -20.85
CA SER A 2 10.07 24.29 -19.93
C SER A 2 10.82 24.19 -18.60
N HIS A 3 10.26 24.79 -17.55
CA HIS A 3 10.66 24.43 -16.20
C HIS A 3 10.14 23.01 -15.99
N SER A 4 11.02 22.01 -16.07
CA SER A 4 10.71 20.68 -15.58
C SER A 4 10.63 20.81 -14.06
N THR A 5 9.45 21.16 -13.57
CA THR A 5 9.14 21.06 -12.15
C THR A 5 9.22 19.58 -11.82
N THR A 6 10.24 19.18 -11.06
CA THR A 6 10.34 17.80 -10.57
C THR A 6 9.09 17.53 -9.73
N GLN A 7 8.24 16.61 -10.17
CA GLN A 7 7.03 16.23 -9.43
C GLN A 7 7.45 15.72 -8.05
N GLN A 8 6.87 16.31 -7.00
CA GLN A 8 7.12 15.91 -5.62
C GLN A 8 6.14 14.82 -5.22
N PHE A 9 6.65 13.73 -4.67
CA PHE A 9 5.84 12.66 -4.12
C PHE A 9 6.34 12.29 -2.74
N LYS A 10 5.45 11.76 -1.90
CA LYS A 10 5.79 11.16 -0.62
C LYS A 10 5.15 9.78 -0.50
N VAL A 11 5.92 8.84 0.03
CA VAL A 11 5.48 7.45 0.27
C VAL A 11 5.26 7.24 1.75
N PHE A 12 4.08 6.77 2.14
CA PHE A 12 3.68 6.55 3.52
C PHE A 12 3.36 5.08 3.77
N SER A 13 3.65 4.65 5.00
CA SER A 13 3.17 3.38 5.55
C SER A 13 2.84 3.54 7.02
N PHE A 14 1.95 2.71 7.53
CA PHE A 14 1.46 2.77 8.90
C PHE A 14 1.59 1.42 9.59
N TYR A 15 1.99 1.44 10.86
CA TYR A 15 1.97 0.27 11.71
C TYR A 15 1.82 0.64 13.18
N LYS A 16 1.30 -0.32 13.96
CA LYS A 16 1.22 -0.26 15.42
C LYS A 16 2.42 -0.93 16.07
N GLU A 17 2.71 -0.58 17.32
CA GLU A 17 3.87 -1.05 18.10
C GLU A 17 3.93 -2.58 18.25
N ASN A 18 2.78 -3.27 18.13
CA ASN A 18 2.71 -4.72 18.19
C ASN A 18 3.17 -5.44 16.91
N VAL A 19 3.49 -4.70 15.83
CA VAL A 19 4.09 -5.27 14.62
C VAL A 19 5.53 -5.69 14.91
N ASN A 20 5.91 -6.88 14.42
CA ASN A 20 7.30 -7.36 14.52
C ASN A 20 8.26 -6.28 14.00
N PRO A 21 9.21 -5.78 14.81
CA PRO A 21 10.04 -4.62 14.45
C PRO A 21 10.99 -4.88 13.27
N GLU A 22 11.18 -6.15 12.88
CA GLU A 22 11.91 -6.47 11.65
C GLU A 22 11.09 -6.10 10.40
N VAL A 23 9.76 -6.09 10.43
CA VAL A 23 8.89 -5.73 9.28
C VAL A 23 9.17 -4.30 8.79
N PRO A 24 8.97 -3.22 9.57
CA PRO A 24 9.30 -1.86 9.14
C PRO A 24 10.77 -1.72 8.74
N LYS A 25 11.66 -2.38 9.48
CA LYS A 25 13.11 -2.33 9.19
C LYS A 25 13.45 -2.90 7.81
N TYR A 26 12.88 -4.04 7.45
CA TYR A 26 13.11 -4.65 6.13
C TYR A 26 12.38 -3.89 5.02
N GLN A 27 11.15 -3.40 5.25
CA GLN A 27 10.44 -2.55 4.29
C GLN A 27 11.28 -1.32 3.93
N LYS A 28 11.74 -0.57 4.95
CA LYS A 28 12.59 0.62 4.76
C LYS A 28 13.89 0.30 4.01
N ALA A 29 14.48 -0.88 4.23
CA ALA A 29 15.67 -1.30 3.51
C ALA A 29 15.41 -1.57 2.02
N VAL A 30 14.24 -2.13 1.67
CA VAL A 30 13.83 -2.32 0.27
C VAL A 30 13.60 -0.98 -0.42
N PHE A 31 12.87 -0.06 0.21
CA PHE A 31 12.66 1.29 -0.34
C PHE A 31 13.98 2.05 -0.55
N ARG A 32 14.91 1.97 0.42
CA ARG A 32 16.25 2.55 0.28
C ARG A 32 17.04 1.98 -0.88
N ARG A 33 16.89 0.68 -1.21
CA ARG A 33 17.52 0.08 -2.40
C ARG A 33 17.09 0.78 -3.69
N PHE A 34 15.85 1.25 -3.76
CA PHE A 34 15.33 2.00 -4.90
C PHE A 34 15.58 3.51 -4.81
N GLY A 35 16.30 3.98 -3.78
CA GLY A 35 16.57 5.40 -3.58
C GLY A 35 15.34 6.21 -3.17
N ILE A 36 14.28 5.56 -2.68
CA ILE A 36 13.01 6.20 -2.35
C ILE A 36 12.84 6.18 -0.83
N PRO A 37 12.62 7.33 -0.17
CA PRO A 37 12.29 7.35 1.24
C PRO A 37 10.85 6.85 1.44
N ILE A 38 10.63 6.11 2.52
CA ILE A 38 9.30 5.76 3.02
C ILE A 38 9.13 6.34 4.43
N HIS A 39 8.00 7.01 4.63
CA HIS A 39 7.61 7.67 5.86
C HIS A 39 6.70 6.74 6.65
N HIS A 40 7.25 6.13 7.69
CA HIS A 40 6.46 5.31 8.59
C HIS A 40 5.79 6.17 9.65
N ILE A 41 4.48 5.99 9.80
CA ILE A 41 3.67 6.57 10.87
C ILE A 41 3.38 5.49 11.90
N THR A 42 3.60 5.82 13.17
CA THR A 42 3.29 4.97 14.32
C THR A 42 2.37 5.75 15.25
N GLU A 43 1.10 5.41 15.24
CA GLU A 43 0.06 6.06 16.05
C GLU A 43 -0.95 5.00 16.50
N GLU A 44 -0.93 4.65 17.79
CA GLU A 44 -1.70 3.51 18.32
C GLU A 44 -3.21 3.72 18.23
N SER A 45 -3.65 4.98 18.30
CA SER A 45 -5.06 5.34 18.22
C SER A 45 -5.64 5.20 16.80
N PHE A 46 -4.79 5.15 15.76
CA PHE A 46 -5.26 5.09 14.39
C PHE A 46 -5.78 3.69 14.03
N SER A 47 -6.94 3.66 13.40
CA SER A 47 -7.29 2.60 12.45
C SER A 47 -6.55 2.82 11.12
N HIS A 48 -6.65 1.84 10.20
CA HIS A 48 -6.06 2.00 8.87
C HIS A 48 -6.67 3.18 8.11
N GLY A 49 -7.99 3.37 8.22
CA GLY A 49 -8.68 4.51 7.62
C GLY A 49 -8.27 5.84 8.24
N ASP A 50 -8.07 5.89 9.56
CA ASP A 50 -7.65 7.13 10.24
C ASP A 50 -6.27 7.58 9.77
N PHE A 51 -5.34 6.63 9.56
CA PHE A 51 -4.05 6.91 8.94
C PHE A 51 -4.20 7.52 7.54
N LEU A 52 -5.00 6.92 6.66
CA LEU A 52 -5.20 7.42 5.31
C LEU A 52 -5.82 8.83 5.32
N ASN A 53 -6.86 9.00 6.14
CA ASN A 53 -7.54 10.29 6.32
C ASN A 53 -6.58 11.36 6.84
N HIS A 54 -5.77 11.02 7.85
CA HIS A 54 -4.80 11.93 8.44
C HIS A 54 -3.77 12.40 7.41
N VAL A 55 -3.14 11.49 6.68
CA VAL A 55 -2.13 11.85 5.66
C VAL A 55 -2.76 12.70 4.55
N CYS A 56 -3.90 12.27 4.00
CA CYS A 56 -4.58 13.01 2.92
C CYS A 56 -4.99 14.43 3.35
N THR A 57 -5.34 14.63 4.61
CA THR A 57 -5.79 15.94 5.11
C THR A 57 -4.67 16.83 5.62
N THR A 58 -3.51 16.29 6.00
CA THR A 58 -2.39 17.06 6.57
C THR A 58 -1.25 17.34 5.59
N GLU A 59 -0.99 16.44 4.64
CA GLU A 59 0.08 16.63 3.64
C GLU A 59 -0.38 17.56 2.51
N LYS A 60 0.19 18.76 2.45
CA LYS A 60 -0.16 19.80 1.45
C LYS A 60 0.98 20.18 0.50
N ASP A 61 2.22 19.84 0.85
CA ASP A 61 3.42 20.20 0.11
C ASP A 61 3.97 19.00 -0.69
N THR A 62 3.10 18.34 -1.46
CA THR A 62 3.46 17.21 -2.33
C THR A 62 2.45 17.12 -3.47
N ASP A 63 2.87 16.72 -4.67
CA ASP A 63 1.97 16.59 -5.83
C ASP A 63 1.20 15.26 -5.77
N TYR A 64 1.89 14.20 -5.31
CA TYR A 64 1.33 12.86 -5.18
C TYR A 64 1.54 12.29 -3.78
N LEU A 65 0.50 11.65 -3.26
CA LEU A 65 0.55 10.79 -2.08
C LEU A 65 0.56 9.34 -2.54
N ILE A 66 1.45 8.54 -1.97
CA ILE A 66 1.59 7.11 -2.28
C ILE A 66 1.57 6.35 -0.96
N PHE A 67 0.76 5.31 -0.89
CA PHE A 67 0.54 4.51 0.31
C PHE A 67 1.00 3.08 0.08
N PHE A 68 1.60 2.49 1.11
CA PHE A 68 1.94 1.07 1.20
C PHE A 68 1.53 0.56 2.58
N ASP A 69 0.89 -0.60 2.66
CA ASP A 69 0.80 -1.35 3.93
C ASP A 69 2.20 -1.75 4.39
N ILE A 70 2.36 -1.98 5.69
CA ILE A 70 3.65 -2.28 6.31
C ILE A 70 4.32 -3.55 5.76
N ASP A 71 3.53 -4.45 5.20
CA ASP A 71 3.95 -5.67 4.53
C ASP A 71 3.75 -5.67 3.01
N CYS A 72 3.80 -4.46 2.44
CA CYS A 72 3.80 -4.20 1.02
C CYS A 72 5.15 -3.59 0.58
N ILE A 73 5.73 -4.05 -0.53
CA ILE A 73 6.99 -3.53 -1.09
C ILE A 73 7.00 -3.50 -2.62
N PRO A 74 7.76 -2.56 -3.23
CA PRO A 74 8.10 -2.67 -4.64
C PRO A 74 9.09 -3.82 -4.92
N THR A 75 8.94 -4.46 -6.08
CA THR A 75 9.78 -5.57 -6.56
C THR A 75 10.60 -5.24 -7.82
N ARG A 76 10.29 -4.12 -8.50
CA ARG A 76 10.95 -3.65 -9.72
C ARG A 76 11.44 -2.21 -9.51
N LYS A 77 12.46 -1.75 -10.25
CA LYS A 77 12.95 -0.36 -10.11
C LYS A 77 12.02 0.64 -10.81
N GLU A 78 11.25 0.16 -11.77
CA GLU A 78 10.34 0.92 -12.63
C GLU A 78 8.98 1.21 -11.97
N TRP A 79 8.70 0.63 -10.80
CA TRP A 79 7.40 0.72 -10.14
C TRP A 79 6.93 2.18 -10.00
N LEU A 80 7.82 3.08 -9.58
CA LEU A 80 7.47 4.47 -9.35
C LEU A 80 7.18 5.19 -10.67
N SER A 81 8.01 4.98 -11.69
CA SER A 81 7.78 5.57 -13.01
C SER A 81 6.48 5.07 -13.66
N GLN A 82 6.12 3.80 -13.46
CA GLN A 82 4.86 3.25 -13.93
C GLN A 82 3.68 3.91 -13.20
N LEU A 83 3.75 4.01 -11.87
CA LEU A 83 2.72 4.63 -11.04
C LEU A 83 2.52 6.11 -11.40
N LEU A 84 3.61 6.88 -11.53
CA LEU A 84 3.54 8.30 -11.88
C LEU A 84 3.04 8.52 -13.31
N ASN A 85 3.39 7.63 -14.25
CA ASN A 85 2.81 7.67 -15.59
C ASN A 85 1.30 7.45 -15.55
N ASP A 86 0.83 6.47 -14.78
CA ASP A 86 -0.60 6.23 -14.62
C ASP A 86 -1.33 7.40 -13.95
N LEU A 87 -0.71 8.03 -12.94
CA LEU A 87 -1.21 9.20 -12.21
C LEU A 87 -1.10 10.51 -12.98
N SER A 88 -0.43 10.53 -14.13
CA SER A 88 -0.35 11.71 -14.98
C SER A 88 -1.68 12.00 -15.68
N GLU A 89 -2.59 11.02 -15.73
CA GLU A 89 -3.94 11.22 -16.20
C GLU A 89 -4.77 12.04 -15.19
N PRO A 90 -5.60 12.98 -15.67
CA PRO A 90 -6.39 13.83 -14.80
C PRO A 90 -7.43 13.01 -14.05
N ARG A 91 -7.67 13.40 -12.79
CA ARG A 91 -8.70 12.80 -11.93
C ARG A 91 -8.55 11.28 -11.75
N THR A 92 -7.32 10.82 -11.56
CA THR A 92 -6.99 9.38 -11.49
C THR A 92 -6.52 8.96 -10.11
N ILE A 93 -7.03 7.82 -9.63
CA ILE A 93 -6.39 6.99 -8.60
C ILE A 93 -5.78 5.75 -9.26
N VAL A 94 -4.62 5.35 -8.77
CA VAL A 94 -3.92 4.16 -9.26
C VAL A 94 -3.54 3.30 -8.08
N GLY A 95 -3.78 2.00 -8.15
CA GLY A 95 -3.34 1.11 -7.08
C GLY A 95 -3.78 -0.32 -7.29
N ALA A 96 -3.46 -1.17 -6.32
CA ALA A 96 -3.71 -2.60 -6.48
C ALA A 96 -5.22 -2.92 -6.38
N ALA A 97 -5.68 -3.81 -7.26
CA ALA A 97 -7.07 -4.26 -7.27
C ALA A 97 -7.40 -5.13 -6.05
N GLN A 98 -8.54 -4.86 -5.41
CA GLN A 98 -9.08 -5.68 -4.33
C GLN A 98 -10.60 -5.76 -4.37
N THR A 99 -11.13 -6.83 -3.78
CA THR A 99 -12.55 -7.01 -3.49
C THR A 99 -12.71 -7.34 -2.00
N ALA A 100 -13.61 -6.65 -1.30
CA ALA A 100 -13.86 -6.96 0.10
C ALA A 100 -14.80 -8.17 0.16
N ASN A 101 -14.21 -9.36 0.29
CA ASN A 101 -14.94 -10.63 0.15
C ASN A 101 -16.01 -10.86 1.24
N HIS A 102 -15.97 -10.07 2.32
CA HIS A 102 -16.94 -10.11 3.41
C HIS A 102 -18.13 -9.15 3.21
N LEU A 103 -18.14 -8.35 2.14
CA LEU A 103 -19.17 -7.33 1.85
C LEU A 103 -19.78 -7.56 0.47
N ARG A 104 -21.02 -7.09 0.28
CA ARG A 104 -21.71 -6.96 -1.03
C ARG A 104 -21.55 -8.16 -1.97
N ASN A 105 -21.61 -9.38 -1.42
CA ASN A 105 -21.42 -10.64 -2.16
C ASN A 105 -20.12 -10.66 -3.01
N ALA A 106 -19.08 -9.98 -2.54
CA ALA A 106 -17.80 -9.81 -3.23
C ALA A 106 -17.93 -9.21 -4.64
N GLN A 107 -18.87 -8.27 -4.84
CA GLN A 107 -19.05 -7.54 -6.11
C GLN A 107 -18.55 -6.08 -6.05
N ASN A 108 -17.72 -5.76 -5.05
CA ASN A 108 -17.15 -4.45 -4.80
C ASN A 108 -15.66 -4.41 -5.20
N LEU A 109 -15.38 -4.17 -6.47
CA LEU A 109 -14.01 -3.93 -6.94
C LEU A 109 -13.56 -2.51 -6.57
N TYR A 110 -12.41 -2.38 -5.91
CA TYR A 110 -11.84 -1.08 -5.54
C TYR A 110 -10.32 -1.09 -5.49
N VAL A 111 -9.70 0.10 -5.46
CA VAL A 111 -8.26 0.25 -5.25
C VAL A 111 -7.95 0.07 -3.77
N SER A 112 -7.13 -0.93 -3.47
CA SER A 112 -6.87 -1.35 -2.11
C SER A 112 -6.09 -0.32 -1.29
N PRO A 113 -6.39 -0.17 0.02
CA PRO A 113 -5.61 0.68 0.91
C PRO A 113 -4.18 0.19 1.15
N PHE A 114 -3.82 -1.05 0.76
CA PHE A 114 -2.46 -1.55 0.93
C PHE A 114 -1.46 -1.01 -0.09
N PHE A 115 -1.94 -0.51 -1.23
CA PHE A 115 -1.10 0.13 -2.22
C PHE A 115 -1.94 0.99 -3.16
N PHE A 116 -1.75 2.30 -3.08
CA PHE A 116 -2.29 3.24 -4.06
C PHE A 116 -1.50 4.55 -4.10
N GLY A 117 -1.65 5.28 -5.19
CA GLY A 117 -1.25 6.66 -5.33
C GLY A 117 -2.40 7.53 -5.82
N ILE A 118 -2.35 8.81 -5.47
CA ILE A 118 -3.34 9.81 -5.89
C ILE A 118 -2.73 11.22 -5.84
N SER A 119 -3.18 12.10 -6.73
CA SER A 119 -2.79 13.52 -6.68
C SER A 119 -3.41 14.23 -5.48
N THR A 120 -2.63 15.07 -4.79
CA THR A 120 -3.13 15.93 -3.71
C THR A 120 -4.14 16.96 -4.20
N ALA A 121 -3.93 17.51 -5.41
CA ALA A 121 -4.87 18.41 -6.04
C ALA A 121 -6.21 17.73 -6.29
N TYR A 122 -6.19 16.48 -6.75
CA TYR A 122 -7.42 15.72 -7.00
C TYR A 122 -8.12 15.31 -5.69
N LEU A 123 -7.38 14.90 -4.66
CA LEU A 123 -7.95 14.65 -3.33
C LEU A 123 -8.69 15.88 -2.77
N LYS A 124 -8.13 17.08 -2.98
CA LYS A 124 -8.76 18.34 -2.60
C LYS A 124 -10.04 18.60 -3.40
N GLU A 125 -10.03 18.33 -4.70
CA GLU A 125 -11.22 18.43 -5.56
C GLU A 125 -12.34 17.49 -5.08
N LEU A 126 -12.00 16.27 -4.69
CA LEU A 126 -12.94 15.27 -4.15
C LEU A 126 -13.49 15.63 -2.77
N GLY A 127 -12.96 16.67 -2.10
CA GLY A 127 -13.37 17.04 -0.74
C GLY A 127 -12.91 16.07 0.34
N TYR A 128 -11.82 15.32 0.10
CA TYR A 128 -11.25 14.33 1.02
C TYR A 128 -12.27 13.27 1.51
N PRO A 129 -12.70 12.33 0.66
CA PRO A 129 -13.60 11.25 1.05
C PRO A 129 -13.09 10.49 2.27
N ASN A 130 -13.98 10.22 3.23
CA ASN A 130 -13.63 9.45 4.41
C ASN A 130 -13.32 7.99 4.03
N MET A 131 -12.14 7.50 4.44
CA MET A 131 -11.66 6.14 4.14
C MET A 131 -11.78 5.16 5.31
N ASN A 132 -12.51 5.52 6.37
CA ASN A 132 -12.81 4.60 7.47
C ASN A 132 -13.78 3.50 7.04
N MET A 133 -13.63 2.32 7.63
CA MET A 133 -14.54 1.20 7.44
C MET A 133 -15.93 1.56 7.96
N THR A 134 -16.96 1.07 7.26
CA THR A 134 -18.36 1.10 7.70
C THR A 134 -18.92 -0.31 7.62
N GLU A 135 -20.20 -0.49 7.97
CA GLU A 135 -20.87 -1.80 7.82
C GLU A 135 -20.97 -2.28 6.36
N ASP A 136 -20.85 -1.36 5.39
CA ASP A 136 -21.00 -1.65 3.96
C ASP A 136 -19.76 -1.28 3.12
N MET A 137 -18.68 -0.81 3.75
CA MET A 137 -17.44 -0.43 3.07
C MET A 137 -16.20 -0.84 3.85
N ASP A 138 -15.24 -1.41 3.12
CA ASP A 138 -13.90 -1.69 3.64
C ASP A 138 -13.05 -0.40 3.65
N ALA A 139 -11.90 -0.44 4.33
CA ALA A 139 -11.00 0.71 4.43
C ALA A 139 -10.56 1.17 3.04
N GLY A 140 -10.65 2.48 2.76
CA GLY A 140 -10.29 3.06 1.46
C GLY A 140 -11.29 2.82 0.32
N GLN A 141 -12.25 1.88 0.44
CA GLN A 141 -13.20 1.56 -0.62
C GLN A 141 -14.01 2.78 -1.07
N ASN A 142 -14.49 3.60 -0.10
CA ASN A 142 -15.26 4.81 -0.38
C ASN A 142 -14.53 5.79 -1.32
N LEU A 143 -13.20 5.91 -1.24
CA LEU A 143 -12.45 6.81 -2.13
C LEU A 143 -12.62 6.38 -3.59
N THR A 144 -12.52 5.09 -3.88
CA THR A 144 -12.72 4.57 -5.25
C THR A 144 -14.15 4.81 -5.73
N GLU A 145 -15.15 4.59 -4.87
CA GLU A 145 -16.56 4.80 -5.22
C GLU A 145 -16.87 6.27 -5.48
N GLN A 146 -16.35 7.20 -4.68
CA GLN A 146 -16.51 8.64 -4.91
C GLN A 146 -15.86 9.10 -6.22
N ILE A 147 -14.68 8.57 -6.55
CA ILE A 147 -14.00 8.87 -7.82
C ILE A 147 -14.86 8.42 -9.00
N ILE A 148 -15.38 7.19 -8.97
CA ILE A 148 -16.26 6.67 -10.04
C ILE A 148 -17.54 7.50 -10.12
N HIS A 149 -18.17 7.81 -8.99
CA HIS A 149 -19.40 8.60 -8.93
C HIS A 149 -19.24 10.00 -9.55
N GLN A 150 -18.07 10.62 -9.38
CA GLN A 150 -17.75 11.94 -9.93
C GLN A 150 -17.14 11.90 -11.35
N GLY A 151 -17.15 10.73 -12.02
CA GLY A 151 -16.62 10.57 -13.37
C GLY A 151 -15.09 10.65 -13.46
N GLY A 152 -14.39 10.38 -12.36
CA GLY A 152 -12.95 10.19 -12.33
C GLY A 152 -12.52 8.81 -12.84
N GLN A 153 -11.21 8.59 -12.84
CA GLN A 153 -10.58 7.40 -13.41
C GLN A 153 -9.98 6.53 -12.30
N VAL A 154 -10.13 5.22 -12.47
CA VAL A 154 -9.56 4.22 -11.55
C VAL A 154 -8.70 3.28 -12.37
N LYS A 155 -7.40 3.28 -12.08
CA LYS A 155 -6.45 2.36 -12.70
C LYS A 155 -6.03 1.29 -11.73
N TYR A 156 -6.46 0.08 -12.05
CA TYR A 156 -6.14 -1.11 -11.28
C TYR A 156 -4.79 -1.68 -11.71
N TRP A 157 -3.92 -1.92 -10.73
CA TRP A 157 -2.80 -2.82 -10.87
C TRP A 157 -3.28 -4.21 -10.49
N TRP A 158 -3.18 -5.15 -11.43
CA TRP A 158 -3.81 -6.45 -11.34
C TRP A 158 -2.86 -7.51 -10.78
N PRO A 159 -3.38 -8.54 -10.07
CA PRO A 159 -2.58 -9.72 -9.72
C PRO A 159 -1.91 -10.34 -10.95
N THR A 160 -0.60 -10.53 -10.85
CA THR A 160 0.26 -11.14 -11.89
C THR A 160 0.92 -12.44 -11.41
N ALA A 161 1.13 -12.58 -10.10
CA ALA A 161 1.57 -13.82 -9.47
C ALA A 161 0.97 -13.91 -8.07
N ILE A 162 0.53 -15.11 -7.66
CA ILE A 162 -0.07 -15.36 -6.34
C ILE A 162 0.65 -16.57 -5.75
N GLU A 163 1.26 -16.42 -4.58
CA GLU A 163 1.91 -17.54 -3.89
C GLU A 163 0.87 -18.51 -3.30
N GLU A 164 -0.24 -17.98 -2.76
CA GLU A 164 -1.32 -18.78 -2.20
C GLU A 164 -2.67 -18.07 -2.38
N GLU A 165 -3.53 -18.60 -3.24
CA GLU A 165 -4.87 -18.05 -3.48
C GLU A 165 -5.76 -18.14 -2.23
N LYS A 166 -6.49 -17.07 -1.94
CA LYS A 166 -7.41 -17.01 -0.78
C LYS A 166 -8.77 -16.46 -1.11
N TRP A 167 -8.80 -15.41 -1.92
CA TRP A 167 -9.99 -14.58 -2.10
C TRP A 167 -10.33 -14.42 -3.57
N TYR A 168 -11.62 -14.19 -3.82
CA TYR A 168 -12.11 -13.83 -5.14
C TYR A 168 -11.85 -12.35 -5.41
N LEU A 169 -11.43 -12.02 -6.63
CA LEU A 169 -11.34 -10.65 -7.13
C LEU A 169 -12.45 -10.46 -8.17
N HIS A 170 -13.27 -9.43 -8.03
CA HIS A 170 -14.42 -9.18 -8.91
C HIS A 170 -13.99 -8.61 -10.27
N HIS A 171 -13.39 -9.48 -11.09
CA HIS A 171 -12.92 -9.18 -12.43
C HIS A 171 -12.96 -10.47 -13.28
N PRO A 172 -13.30 -10.40 -14.59
CA PRO A 172 -13.45 -11.58 -15.43
C PRO A 172 -12.15 -12.38 -15.63
N GLU A 173 -11.00 -11.70 -15.73
CA GLU A 173 -9.70 -12.33 -16.01
C GLU A 173 -8.87 -12.54 -14.74
N HIS A 174 -8.54 -11.45 -14.04
CA HIS A 174 -7.87 -11.48 -12.73
C HIS A 174 -8.86 -11.79 -11.59
N ASN A 175 -9.27 -13.05 -11.44
CA ASN A 175 -10.36 -13.42 -10.53
C ASN A 175 -9.93 -13.89 -9.12
N ARG A 176 -8.63 -13.84 -8.81
CA ARG A 176 -8.06 -14.28 -7.52
C ARG A 176 -6.98 -13.35 -7.00
N PHE A 177 -6.85 -13.33 -5.68
CA PHE A 177 -5.68 -12.82 -4.96
C PHE A 177 -5.53 -13.57 -3.63
N GLY A 178 -4.42 -13.37 -2.94
CA GLY A 178 -4.18 -14.06 -1.67
C GLY A 178 -2.82 -13.76 -1.07
N LEU A 179 -2.34 -14.66 -0.21
CA LEU A 179 -1.08 -14.44 0.49
C LEU A 179 0.08 -14.40 -0.50
N GLY A 180 0.94 -13.40 -0.36
CA GLY A 180 2.06 -13.17 -1.27
C GLY A 180 1.63 -12.93 -2.71
N THR A 181 0.83 -11.88 -2.95
CA THR A 181 0.41 -11.49 -4.30
C THR A 181 1.34 -10.42 -4.86
N THR A 182 1.76 -10.57 -6.12
CA THR A 182 2.45 -9.55 -6.90
C THR A 182 1.48 -8.90 -7.89
N TYR A 183 1.39 -7.58 -7.88
CA TYR A 183 0.54 -6.77 -8.74
C TYR A 183 1.38 -6.05 -9.81
N ASN A 184 0.93 -6.09 -11.06
CA ASN A 184 1.63 -5.55 -12.24
C ASN A 184 3.13 -5.89 -12.31
N ASP A 185 3.51 -7.09 -11.84
CA ASP A 185 4.92 -7.53 -11.67
C ASP A 185 5.81 -6.58 -10.82
N ALA A 186 5.22 -5.58 -10.17
CA ALA A 186 5.95 -4.44 -9.60
C ALA A 186 5.76 -4.24 -8.10
N ILE A 187 4.65 -4.71 -7.52
CA ILE A 187 4.29 -4.51 -6.10
C ILE A 187 3.94 -5.84 -5.49
N TYR A 188 4.60 -6.20 -4.38
CA TYR A 188 4.30 -7.40 -3.61
C TYR A 188 3.61 -7.04 -2.31
N HIS A 189 2.52 -7.74 -2.01
CA HIS A 189 1.83 -7.68 -0.73
C HIS A 189 1.78 -9.06 -0.08
N ALA A 190 2.30 -9.18 1.15
CA ALA A 190 2.36 -10.47 1.84
C ALA A 190 0.98 -10.91 2.35
N PHE A 191 0.16 -9.96 2.78
CA PHE A 191 -1.03 -10.13 3.62
C PHE A 191 -0.73 -10.78 4.98
N TYR A 192 -1.46 -10.34 6.01
CA TYR A 192 -1.40 -10.87 7.37
C TYR A 192 -0.02 -10.82 8.06
N SER A 193 0.81 -9.80 7.85
CA SER A 193 2.05 -9.67 8.65
C SER A 193 1.84 -9.14 10.08
N ARG A 194 0.59 -9.04 10.54
CA ARG A 194 0.26 -8.86 11.96
C ARG A 194 0.50 -10.21 12.68
N ALA A 195 1.09 -10.20 13.88
CA ALA A 195 1.53 -11.39 14.62
C ALA A 195 2.64 -12.22 13.91
N ASP A 196 2.89 -13.47 14.34
CA ASP A 196 4.06 -14.30 13.93
C ASP A 196 4.11 -14.68 12.43
N LEU A 197 3.18 -14.20 11.62
CA LEU A 197 3.06 -14.50 10.20
C LEU A 197 3.94 -13.61 9.29
N SER A 198 4.69 -12.68 9.88
CA SER A 198 5.64 -11.78 9.18
C SER A 198 6.81 -12.47 8.45
N ALA A 199 7.04 -13.77 8.67
CA ALA A 199 8.16 -14.49 8.08
C ALA A 199 8.15 -14.46 6.53
N ARG A 200 6.97 -14.57 5.92
CA ARG A 200 6.79 -14.50 4.47
C ARG A 200 7.29 -13.16 3.93
N PHE A 201 6.80 -12.07 4.50
CA PHE A 201 7.21 -10.71 4.11
C PHE A 201 8.71 -10.47 4.29
N ILE A 202 9.26 -10.85 5.45
CA ILE A 202 10.69 -10.67 5.75
C ILE A 202 11.55 -11.47 4.77
N ASN A 203 11.15 -12.69 4.42
CA ASN A 203 11.87 -13.51 3.46
C ASN A 203 11.81 -12.91 2.06
N LYS A 204 10.66 -12.39 1.62
CA LYS A 204 10.56 -11.63 0.37
C LYS A 204 11.47 -10.40 0.38
N CYS A 205 11.46 -9.60 1.44
CA CYS A 205 12.36 -8.45 1.55
C CYS A 205 13.84 -8.88 1.41
N LYS A 206 14.24 -10.00 2.03
CA LYS A 206 15.60 -10.51 1.88
C LYS A 206 15.92 -10.87 0.43
N THR A 207 15.01 -11.42 -0.37
CA THR A 207 15.34 -11.72 -1.79
C THR A 207 15.67 -10.44 -2.57
N MET A 208 15.13 -9.29 -2.15
CA MET A 208 15.39 -7.99 -2.76
C MET A 208 16.72 -7.35 -2.35
N LEU A 209 17.36 -7.79 -1.27
CA LEU A 209 18.52 -7.10 -0.66
C LEU A 209 19.86 -7.76 -0.99
N SER A 210 20.93 -6.96 -1.08
CA SER A 210 22.29 -7.47 -1.26
C SER A 210 22.79 -8.18 0.01
N PRO A 211 23.80 -9.08 -0.10
CA PRO A 211 24.40 -9.74 1.07
C PRO A 211 24.91 -8.77 2.14
N LEU A 212 25.51 -7.65 1.72
CA LEU A 212 26.03 -6.61 2.62
C LEU A 212 24.90 -5.99 3.47
N VAL A 213 23.78 -5.61 2.83
CA VAL A 213 22.64 -5.02 3.54
C VAL A 213 22.01 -6.03 4.49
N LYS A 214 21.89 -7.30 4.08
CA LYS A 214 21.39 -8.38 4.95
C LYS A 214 22.25 -8.53 6.20
N LEU A 215 23.58 -8.49 6.06
CA LEU A 215 24.50 -8.59 7.18
C LEU A 215 24.34 -7.42 8.15
N GLN A 216 24.27 -6.18 7.64
CA GLN A 216 24.05 -4.98 8.45
C GLN A 216 22.72 -5.04 9.22
N LEU A 217 21.64 -5.52 8.59
CA LEU A 217 20.35 -5.68 9.25
C LEU A 217 20.39 -6.75 10.34
N LYS A 218 21.12 -7.86 10.15
CA LYS A 218 21.28 -8.89 11.20
C LYS A 218 22.00 -8.36 12.43
N LEU A 219 23.04 -7.53 12.24
CA LEU A 219 23.83 -6.96 13.35
C LEU A 219 23.05 -5.95 14.20
N THR A 220 21.97 -5.38 13.66
CA THR A 220 21.12 -4.39 14.33
C THR A 220 19.80 -4.99 14.84
N ARG A 221 19.71 -6.32 14.94
CA ARG A 221 18.49 -7.01 15.38
C ARG A 221 18.31 -6.83 16.89
N LYS A 222 17.16 -6.30 17.30
CA LYS A 222 16.73 -6.33 18.71
C LYS A 222 16.00 -7.65 18.98
N LYS A 223 16.16 -8.20 20.18
CA LYS A 223 15.40 -9.37 20.62
C LYS A 223 13.96 -8.92 20.86
N TRP A 224 13.04 -9.35 20.00
CA TRP A 224 11.62 -9.07 20.13
C TRP A 224 10.91 -10.30 20.69
N VAL A 225 10.01 -10.09 21.65
CA VAL A 225 9.14 -11.10 22.26
C VAL A 225 7.72 -10.68 21.94
N GLN A 226 6.91 -11.59 21.40
CA GLN A 226 5.53 -11.27 21.05
C GLN A 226 4.75 -10.83 22.30
N PRO A 227 3.99 -9.72 22.25
CA PRO A 227 2.99 -9.47 23.27
C PRO A 227 1.88 -10.55 23.18
N PRO A 228 1.22 -10.89 24.31
CA PRO A 228 0.11 -11.85 24.31
C PRO A 228 -0.99 -11.42 23.34
N GLN A 229 -1.57 -12.40 22.65
CA GLN A 229 -2.69 -12.18 21.73
C GLN A 229 -3.98 -12.06 22.56
N GLU A 230 -4.46 -10.84 22.80
CA GLU A 230 -5.80 -10.61 23.32
C GLU A 230 -6.80 -10.72 22.15
N TRP A 231 -7.81 -11.57 22.32
CA TRP A 231 -8.85 -11.88 21.33
C TRP A 231 -10.04 -10.95 21.47
#